data_AF-A0A1C0B7K5-F1
#
_entry.id   AF-A0A1C0B7K5-F1
#
_cell.length_a   1.000
_cell.length_b   1.000
_cell.length_c   1.000
_cell.angle_alpha   90.00
_cell.angle_beta   90.00
_cell.angle_gamma   90.00
#
_symmetry.space_group_name_H-M   'P 1'
#
loop_
_entity.id
_entity.type
_entity.pdbx_description
1 polymer ?
#
loop_
_entity_poly.entity_id
_entity_poly.type
_entity_poly.pdbx_seq_one_letter_code
_entity_poly.pdbx_strand_id
1 'polypeptide(L)'
;MKEKLIIKFENDVKKRSRFMRFLLALDQLGNVLFWNGSQDETISSHIHRRIESGKATWFDKKLCCFLKKLESNHCFKSLGE
;
A
#
# COMPACT_ATOMS: atom_id res chain seq x y z
N MET A 1 2.01 -23.23 3.78
CA MET A 1 2.13 -22.01 2.93
C MET A 1 0.78 -21.60 2.34
N LYS A 2 0.06 -22.48 1.63
CA LYS A 2 -1.29 -22.21 1.09
C LYS A 2 -2.31 -21.80 2.17
N GLU A 3 -2.29 -22.47 3.32
CA GLU A 3 -3.16 -22.15 4.45
C GLU A 3 -3.01 -20.71 4.96
N LYS A 4 -1.78 -20.18 5.04
CA LYS A 4 -1.52 -18.79 5.45
C LYS A 4 -2.14 -17.77 4.48
N LEU A 5 -2.12 -18.06 3.17
CA LEU A 5 -2.71 -17.20 2.15
C LEU A 5 -4.23 -17.19 2.22
N ILE A 6 -4.84 -18.36 2.45
CA ILE A 6 -6.28 -18.49 2.64
C ILE A 6 -6.71 -17.73 3.91
N ILE A 7 -5.99 -17.93 5.02
CA ILE A 7 -6.26 -17.21 6.28
C ILE A 7 -6.12 -15.69 6.10
N LYS A 8 -5.13 -15.21 5.34
CA LYS A 8 -5.02 -13.77 5.00
C LYS A 8 -6.27 -13.29 4.28
N PHE A 9 -6.68 -13.98 3.21
CA PHE A 9 -7.85 -13.63 2.42
C PHE A 9 -9.13 -13.56 3.27
N GLU A 10 -9.39 -14.59 4.08
CA GLU A 10 -10.56 -14.64 4.97
C GLU A 10 -10.55 -13.47 5.97
N ASN A 11 -9.37 -13.14 6.51
CA ASN A 11 -9.22 -11.99 7.40
C ASN A 11 -9.47 -10.66 6.70
N ASP A 12 -9.01 -10.49 5.47
CA ASP A 12 -9.21 -9.26 4.69
C ASP A 12 -10.69 -9.05 4.39
N VAL A 13 -11.42 -10.12 4.04
CA VAL A 13 -12.87 -10.08 3.83
C VAL A 13 -13.62 -9.77 5.13
N LYS A 14 -13.20 -10.36 6.25
CA LYS A 14 -13.84 -10.18 7.56
C LYS A 14 -13.59 -8.80 8.18
N LYS A 15 -12.39 -8.24 8.03
CA LYS A 15 -11.97 -6.99 8.71
C LYS A 15 -12.27 -5.73 7.90
N ARG A 16 -12.39 -5.83 6.57
CA ARG A 16 -12.54 -4.65 5.69
C ARG A 16 -13.84 -4.70 4.89
N SER A 17 -14.55 -3.58 4.89
CA SER A 17 -15.71 -3.38 4.03
C SER A 17 -15.34 -3.52 2.55
N ARG A 18 -16.34 -3.80 1.71
CA ARG A 18 -16.14 -3.87 0.24
C ARG A 18 -15.57 -2.57 -0.32
N PHE A 19 -16.04 -1.43 0.19
CA PHE A 19 -15.55 -0.11 -0.22
C PHE A 19 -14.07 0.10 0.15
N MET A 20 -13.66 -0.28 1.36
CA MET A 20 -12.24 -0.20 1.76
C MET A 20 -11.34 -1.09 0.90
N ARG A 21 -11.79 -2.32 0.59
CA ARG A 21 -11.05 -3.22 -0.32
C ARG A 21 -10.97 -2.67 -1.74
N PHE A 22 -12.01 -1.97 -2.21
CA PHE A 22 -11.97 -1.28 -3.50
C PHE A 22 -10.94 -0.13 -3.50
N LEU A 23 -10.92 0.70 -2.45
CA LEU A 23 -9.90 1.76 -2.32
C LEU A 23 -8.48 1.20 -2.28
N LEU A 24 -8.26 0.09 -1.57
CA LEU A 24 -6.97 -0.61 -1.55
C LEU A 24 -6.55 -1.13 -2.93
N ALA A 25 -7.49 -1.70 -3.69
CA ALA A 25 -7.21 -2.14 -5.05
C ALA A 25 -6.86 -0.97 -5.98
N LEU A 26 -7.48 0.22 -5.79
CA LEU A 26 -7.10 1.43 -6.51
C LEU A 26 -5.70 1.94 -6.11
N ASP A 27 -5.35 1.85 -4.83
CA ASP A 27 -4.00 2.18 -4.35
C ASP A 27 -2.95 1.27 -5.00
N GLN A 28 -3.17 -0.06 -4.97
CA GLN A 28 -2.30 -1.04 -5.64
C GLN A 28 -2.22 -0.83 -7.15
N LEU A 29 -3.34 -0.50 -7.81
CA LEU A 29 -3.35 -0.13 -9.23
C LEU A 29 -2.44 1.07 -9.51
N GLY A 30 -2.50 2.10 -8.66
CA GLY A 30 -1.61 3.25 -8.79
C GLY A 30 -0.13 2.87 -8.69
N ASN A 31 0.23 1.93 -7.83
CA ASN A 31 1.62 1.43 -7.73
C ASN A 31 2.10 0.80 -9.04
N VAL A 32 1.24 -0.02 -9.66
CA VAL A 32 1.54 -0.65 -10.96
C VAL A 32 1.69 0.43 -12.05
N LEU A 33 0.74 1.37 -12.12
CA LEU A 33 0.71 2.38 -13.19
C LEU A 33 1.88 3.37 -13.13
N PHE A 34 2.25 3.85 -11.95
CA PHE A 34 3.22 4.93 -11.81
C PHE A 34 4.65 4.42 -11.54
N TRP A 35 4.82 3.25 -10.93
CA TRP A 35 6.13 2.73 -10.53
C TRP A 35 6.48 1.35 -11.10
N ASN A 36 5.59 0.73 -11.89
CA ASN A 36 5.73 -0.66 -12.32
C ASN A 36 6.02 -1.60 -11.12
N GLY A 37 5.37 -1.29 -9.98
CA GLY A 37 5.50 -2.04 -8.74
C GLY A 37 4.68 -3.32 -8.75
N SER A 38 4.79 -4.11 -7.68
CA SER A 38 3.98 -5.32 -7.52
C SER A 38 2.50 -4.95 -7.38
N GLN A 39 1.60 -5.74 -7.98
CA GLN A 39 0.15 -5.61 -7.80
C GLN A 39 -0.30 -5.87 -6.35
N ASP A 40 0.54 -6.55 -5.57
CA ASP A 40 0.33 -6.80 -4.14
C ASP A 40 1.11 -5.80 -3.27
N GLU A 41 1.46 -4.63 -3.80
CA GLU A 41 2.11 -3.54 -3.07
C GLU A 41 1.33 -2.24 -3.29
N THR A 42 0.96 -1.55 -2.20
CA THR A 42 0.32 -0.21 -2.26
C THR A 42 1.32 0.90 -2.61
N ILE A 43 0.85 2.06 -3.09
CA ILE A 43 1.72 3.22 -3.36
C ILE A 43 2.44 3.66 -2.09
N SER A 44 1.72 3.68 -0.96
CA SER A 44 2.29 4.15 0.31
C SER A 44 3.39 3.22 0.82
N SER A 45 3.22 1.89 0.69
CA SER A 45 4.23 0.88 1.00
C SER A 45 5.44 0.99 0.07
N HIS A 46 5.20 1.14 -1.24
CA HIS A 46 6.25 1.32 -2.24
C HIS A 46 7.12 2.55 -1.95
N ILE A 47 6.49 3.70 -1.68
CA ILE A 47 7.17 4.94 -1.34
C ILE A 47 7.98 4.77 -0.05
N HIS A 48 7.39 4.14 0.98
CA HIS A 48 8.09 3.90 2.23
C HIS A 48 9.35 3.03 2.01
N ARG A 49 9.25 1.94 1.26
CA ARG A 49 10.39 1.09 0.89
C ARG A 49 11.46 1.84 0.10
N ARG A 50 11.06 2.76 -0.80
CA ARG A 50 12.00 3.63 -1.51
C ARG A 50 12.71 4.62 -0.59
N ILE A 51 12.02 5.15 0.43
CA ILE A 51 12.63 6.04 1.44
C ILE A 51 13.67 5.26 2.24
N GLU A 52 13.32 4.09 2.77
CA GLU A 52 14.22 3.24 3.56
C GLU A 52 15.44 2.78 2.75
N SER A 53 15.27 2.50 1.45
CA SER A 53 16.37 2.11 0.56
C SER A 53 17.17 3.28 -0.02
N GLY A 54 16.88 4.53 0.36
CA GLY A 54 17.56 5.72 -0.15
C GLY A 54 17.30 6.05 -1.62
N LYS A 55 16.29 5.43 -2.24
CA LYS A 55 15.92 5.60 -3.66
C LYS A 55 14.71 6.54 -3.87
N ALA A 56 14.21 7.13 -2.79
CA ALA A 56 13.07 8.03 -2.83
C ALA A 56 13.41 9.35 -3.54
N THR A 57 12.61 9.66 -4.55
CA THR A 57 12.63 10.93 -5.25
C THR A 57 11.98 12.04 -4.41
N TRP A 58 12.15 13.30 -4.82
CA TRP A 58 11.44 14.42 -4.20
C TRP A 58 9.91 14.29 -4.34
N PHE A 59 9.45 13.68 -5.45
CA PHE A 59 8.04 13.38 -5.69
C PHE A 59 7.52 12.35 -4.70
N ASP A 60 8.26 11.25 -4.46
CA ASP A 60 7.93 10.22 -3.47
C ASP A 60 7.76 10.84 -2.07
N LYS A 61 8.68 11.74 -1.68
CA LYS A 61 8.62 12.44 -0.39
C LYS A 61 7.42 13.38 -0.30
N LYS A 62 7.10 14.12 -1.36
CA LYS A 62 5.95 15.03 -1.41
C LYS A 62 4.63 14.25 -1.33
N LEU A 63 4.52 13.15 -2.07
CA LEU A 63 3.36 12.27 -2.05
C LEU A 63 3.20 11.59 -0.70
N CYS A 64 4.28 11.12 -0.07
CA CYS A 64 4.27 10.60 1.30
C CYS A 64 3.71 11.63 2.30
N CYS A 65 4.14 12.89 2.21
CA CYS A 65 3.62 13.97 3.05
C CYS A 65 2.13 14.26 2.79
N PHE A 66 1.68 14.17 1.54
CA PHE A 66 0.26 14.33 1.19
C PHE A 66 -0.59 13.18 1.73
N LEU A 67 -0.15 11.93 1.55
CA LEU A 67 -0.83 10.75 2.05
C LEU A 67 -0.90 10.74 3.59
N LYS A 68 0.17 11.16 4.28
CA LYS A 68 0.17 11.34 5.74
C LYS A 68 -0.85 12.37 6.24
N LYS A 69 -1.21 13.38 5.44
CA LYS A 69 -2.22 14.38 5.82
C LYS A 69 -3.65 13.83 5.67
N LEU A 70 -3.86 12.90 4.75
CA LEU A 70 -5.15 12.23 4.56
C LEU A 70 -5.39 11.14 5.61
N GLU A 71 -4.33 10.40 5.99
CA GLU A 71 -4.39 9.45 7.10
C GLU A 71 -3.01 9.38 7.77
N SER A 72 -2.94 9.82 9.02
CA SER A 72 -1.68 10.05 9.77
C SER A 72 -0.82 8.80 9.97
N ASN A 73 -1.39 7.59 9.81
CA ASN A 73 -0.70 6.30 9.94
C ASN A 73 -0.66 5.45 8.65
N HIS A 74 -0.99 6.01 7.48
CA HIS A 74 -1.17 5.23 6.24
C HIS A 74 0.10 4.49 5.78
N CYS A 75 1.27 5.14 5.82
CA CYS A 75 2.51 4.53 5.30
C CYS A 75 3.05 3.39 6.17
N PHE A 76 2.73 3.35 7.47
CA PHE A 76 3.25 2.33 8.39
C PHE A 76 2.34 1.09 8.44
N LYS A 77 1.01 1.29 8.27
CA LYS A 77 0.04 0.18 8.20
C LYS A 77 0.16 -0.67 6.93
N SER A 78 0.72 -0.10 5.86
CA SER A 78 0.77 -0.72 4.53
C SER A 78 2.02 -1.58 4.32
N LEU A 79 2.91 -1.67 5.31
CA LEU A 79 4.06 -2.59 5.29
C LEU A 79 3.55 -4.05 5.26
N GLY A 80 3.56 -4.65 4.07
CA GLY A 80 3.08 -6.02 3.84
C GLY A 80 1.79 -6.14 3.01
N GLU A 81 1.30 -5.02 2.45
CA GLU A 81 0.18 -4.95 1.48
C GLU A 81 0.54 -4.29 0.16
#